data_AF-D3ZLE3-F1
#
_entry.id   AF-D3ZLE3-F1
#
_cell.length_a   1.000
_cell.length_b   1.000
_cell.length_c   1.000
_cell.angle_alpha   90.00
_cell.angle_beta   90.00
_cell.angle_gamma   90.00
#
_symmetry.space_group_name_H-M   'P 1'
#
loop_
_entity.id
_entity.type
_entity.pdbx_description
1 polymer ?
#
loop_
_entity_poly.entity_id
_entity_poly.type
_entity_poly.pdbx_seq_one_letter_code
_entity_poly.pdbx_strand_id
1 'polypeptide(L)'
;MLMKNCHYQMGGFALTTVAWLLCCISIGLPQWQVWHYEDPVILKPTVAFVGIWRACIFHTDSNSSNNRLCHQYNYRDSFVPLYIRINQHLLLVSSFLGLFGKITTIIALSNVSMGRVRRNATCNPFSLSGILNIIASSFLYLAVLFNYIAIVRKWGVAFPPSFHMPSHPDIQKMGSAMALAIIAAVFFLLSGTICLSSNLGKSPHSKI
;
A
#
# COMPACT_ATOMS: atom_id res chain seq x y z
N MET A 1 16.01 28.78 12.83
CA MET A 1 15.70 27.43 13.37
C MET A 1 14.26 26.97 13.07
N LEU A 2 13.23 27.80 13.32
CA LEU A 2 11.81 27.49 13.01
C LEU A 2 11.54 27.16 11.53
N MET A 3 12.13 27.89 10.57
CA MET A 3 11.91 27.65 9.14
C MET A 3 12.45 26.29 8.65
N LYS A 4 13.61 25.84 9.15
CA LYS A 4 14.18 24.54 8.76
C LYS A 4 13.29 23.39 9.22
N ASN A 5 12.73 23.48 10.42
CA ASN A 5 11.77 22.51 10.92
C ASN A 5 10.45 22.56 10.13
N CYS A 6 9.98 23.75 9.74
CA CYS A 6 8.79 23.91 8.91
C CYS A 6 8.93 23.23 7.53
N HIS A 7 10.08 23.42 6.85
CA HIS A 7 10.35 22.76 5.57
C HIS A 7 10.37 21.23 5.70
N TYR A 8 11.00 20.70 6.74
CA TYR A 8 11.07 19.26 6.98
C TYR A 8 9.69 18.67 7.33
N GLN A 9 8.90 19.38 8.13
CA GLN A 9 7.51 18.99 8.46
C GLN A 9 6.59 19.02 7.22
N MET A 10 6.75 20.03 6.36
CA MET A 10 6.05 20.09 5.08
C MET A 10 6.44 18.91 4.18
N GLY A 11 7.73 18.53 4.16
CA GLY A 11 8.23 17.34 3.48
C GLY A 11 7.59 16.04 4.01
N GLY A 12 7.46 15.89 5.33
CA GLY A 12 6.76 14.76 5.94
C GLY A 12 5.27 14.71 5.54
N PHE A 13 4.57 15.84 5.58
CA PHE A 13 3.17 15.91 5.16
C PHE A 13 2.99 15.53 3.68
N ALA A 14 3.86 16.04 2.80
CA ALA A 14 3.85 15.71 1.38
C ALA A 14 4.09 14.20 1.15
N LEU A 15 5.09 13.63 1.80
CA LEU A 15 5.40 12.19 1.72
C LEU A 15 4.25 11.32 2.23
N THR A 16 3.65 11.65 3.39
CA THR A 16 2.47 10.94 3.90
C THR A 16 1.33 10.97 2.88
N THR A 17 1.07 12.13 2.26
CA THR A 17 -0.02 12.29 1.30
C THR A 17 0.21 11.45 0.04
N VAL A 18 1.42 11.48 -0.52
CA VAL A 18 1.77 10.67 -1.70
C VAL A 18 1.74 9.19 -1.35
N ALA A 19 2.31 8.78 -0.22
CA ALA A 19 2.30 7.39 0.25
C ALA A 19 0.86 6.85 0.38
N TRP A 20 -0.03 7.62 0.99
CA TRP A 20 -1.43 7.24 1.16
C TRP A 20 -2.15 7.11 -0.18
N LEU A 21 -1.94 8.04 -1.12
CA LEU A 21 -2.51 7.93 -2.47
C LEU A 21 -2.01 6.69 -3.20
N LEU A 22 -0.71 6.42 -3.16
CA LEU A 22 -0.11 5.22 -3.78
C LEU A 22 -0.63 3.93 -3.13
N CYS A 23 -0.84 3.92 -1.81
CA CYS A 23 -1.48 2.80 -1.10
C CYS A 23 -2.92 2.58 -1.55
N CYS A 24 -3.74 3.63 -1.66
CA CYS A 24 -5.11 3.52 -2.17
C CYS A 24 -5.15 3.03 -3.63
N ILE A 25 -4.23 3.52 -4.48
CA ILE A 25 -4.11 3.07 -5.87
C ILE A 25 -3.70 1.60 -5.93
N SER A 26 -2.72 1.17 -5.12
CA SER A 26 -2.29 -0.24 -5.11
C SER A 26 -3.41 -1.18 -4.66
N ILE A 27 -4.23 -0.77 -3.69
CA ILE A 27 -5.43 -1.50 -3.27
C ILE A 27 -6.41 -1.69 -4.42
N GLY A 28 -6.67 -0.65 -5.22
CA GLY A 28 -7.65 -0.67 -6.31
C GLY A 28 -7.19 -1.41 -7.58
N LEU A 29 -5.89 -1.51 -7.81
CA LEU A 29 -5.34 -2.15 -9.02
C LEU A 29 -5.31 -3.68 -8.90
N PRO A 30 -5.71 -4.42 -9.95
CA PRO A 30 -5.62 -5.88 -9.96
C PRO A 30 -4.19 -6.40 -10.18
N GLN A 31 -3.24 -5.53 -10.51
CA GLN A 31 -1.89 -5.91 -10.91
C GLN A 31 -0.98 -6.17 -9.71
N TRP A 32 -1.42 -6.96 -8.74
CA TRP A 32 -0.54 -7.45 -7.66
C TRP A 32 0.30 -8.61 -8.15
N GLN A 33 -0.31 -9.49 -8.94
CA GLN A 33 0.34 -10.62 -9.57
C GLN A 33 -0.07 -10.67 -11.04
N VAL A 34 0.89 -10.95 -11.90
CA VAL A 34 0.67 -11.19 -13.33
C VAL A 34 0.83 -12.67 -13.58
N TRP A 35 -0.24 -13.31 -13.98
CA TRP A 35 -0.30 -14.73 -14.30
C TRP A 35 -0.24 -14.89 -15.81
N HIS A 36 0.67 -15.72 -16.28
CA HIS A 36 0.70 -16.21 -17.65
C HIS A 36 0.34 -17.69 -17.62
N TYR A 37 -0.61 -18.06 -18.47
CA TYR A 37 -1.01 -19.45 -18.66
C TYR A 37 -1.48 -19.67 -20.10
N GLU A 38 -1.43 -20.90 -20.56
CA GLU A 38 -2.09 -21.30 -21.79
C GLU A 38 -3.57 -21.62 -21.54
N ASP A 39 -4.48 -20.96 -22.26
CA ASP A 39 -5.90 -21.25 -22.13
C ASP A 39 -6.17 -22.68 -22.62
N PRO A 40 -6.79 -23.57 -21.80
CA PRO A 40 -6.97 -24.96 -22.19
C PRO A 40 -7.99 -25.15 -23.32
N VAL A 41 -8.86 -24.18 -23.58
CA VAL A 41 -9.91 -24.23 -24.61
C VAL A 41 -9.44 -23.57 -25.90
N ILE A 42 -8.81 -22.40 -25.81
CA ILE A 42 -8.37 -21.63 -26.98
C ILE A 42 -6.93 -21.97 -27.39
N LEU A 43 -6.16 -22.63 -26.51
CA LEU A 43 -4.72 -22.95 -26.70
C LEU A 43 -3.91 -21.71 -27.10
N LYS A 44 -4.21 -20.59 -26.43
CA LYS A 44 -3.54 -19.30 -26.63
C LYS A 44 -2.92 -18.82 -25.33
N PRO A 45 -1.70 -18.24 -25.39
CA PRO A 45 -1.11 -17.55 -24.24
C PRO A 45 -2.04 -16.43 -23.76
N THR A 46 -2.50 -16.56 -22.52
CA THR A 46 -3.42 -15.62 -21.88
C THR A 46 -2.75 -15.00 -20.66
N VAL A 47 -3.06 -13.72 -20.44
CA VAL A 47 -2.56 -12.97 -19.28
C VAL A 47 -3.74 -12.65 -18.38
N ALA A 48 -3.58 -12.96 -17.10
CA ALA A 48 -4.51 -12.55 -16.06
C ALA A 48 -3.79 -11.73 -14.98
N PHE A 49 -4.50 -10.75 -14.44
CA PHE A 49 -4.07 -9.96 -13.30
C PHE A 49 -4.85 -10.40 -12.07
N VAL A 50 -4.14 -10.96 -11.10
CA VAL A 50 -4.71 -11.38 -9.83
C VAL A 50 -4.41 -10.30 -8.80
N GLY A 51 -5.46 -9.57 -8.43
CA GLY A 51 -5.42 -8.54 -7.41
C GLY A 51 -5.85 -9.07 -6.05
N ILE A 52 -5.78 -8.18 -5.06
CA ILE A 52 -6.24 -8.47 -3.69
C ILE A 52 -7.77 -8.42 -3.58
N TRP A 53 -8.43 -7.63 -4.42
CA TRP A 53 -9.90 -7.44 -4.39
C TRP A 53 -10.63 -7.93 -5.64
N ARG A 54 -9.90 -8.17 -6.73
CA ARG A 54 -10.47 -8.60 -8.01
C ARG A 54 -9.43 -9.31 -8.87
N ALA A 55 -9.87 -10.24 -9.69
CA ALA A 55 -9.10 -10.82 -10.79
C ALA A 55 -9.59 -10.23 -12.12
N CYS A 56 -8.69 -10.02 -13.08
CA CYS A 56 -9.05 -9.59 -14.43
C CYS A 56 -8.33 -10.45 -15.48
N ILE A 57 -9.03 -10.83 -16.52
CA ILE A 57 -8.54 -11.68 -17.62
C ILE A 57 -8.58 -10.88 -18.92
N PHE A 58 -7.54 -11.05 -19.72
CA PHE A 58 -7.41 -10.39 -21.02
C PHE A 58 -7.49 -11.45 -22.11
N HIS A 59 -8.65 -11.54 -22.76
CA HIS A 59 -8.81 -12.39 -23.94
C HIS A 59 -8.32 -11.63 -25.18
N THR A 60 -7.42 -12.26 -25.93
CA THR A 60 -7.02 -11.79 -27.26
C THR A 60 -7.98 -12.39 -28.28
N ASP A 61 -9.18 -11.82 -28.41
CA ASP A 61 -10.05 -12.16 -29.52
C ASP A 61 -9.58 -11.40 -30.76
N SER A 62 -9.36 -12.11 -31.86
CA SER A 62 -8.79 -11.55 -33.09
C SER A 62 -9.70 -10.53 -33.78
N ASN A 63 -10.99 -10.45 -33.43
CA ASN A 63 -11.99 -9.71 -34.20
C ASN A 63 -12.91 -8.77 -33.39
N SER A 64 -12.84 -8.71 -32.06
CA SER A 64 -13.64 -7.74 -31.30
C SER A 64 -12.87 -7.28 -30.08
N SER A 65 -12.79 -5.95 -29.91
CA SER A 65 -12.37 -5.20 -28.71
C SER A 65 -11.86 -6.07 -27.56
N ASN A 66 -10.58 -5.92 -27.16
CA ASN A 66 -9.98 -6.52 -25.95
C ASN A 66 -10.98 -6.56 -24.79
N ASN A 67 -11.73 -7.66 -24.66
CA ASN A 67 -12.79 -7.77 -23.67
C ASN A 67 -12.10 -8.14 -22.36
N ARG A 68 -11.77 -7.11 -21.60
CA ARG A 68 -11.25 -7.25 -20.25
C ARG A 68 -12.41 -7.63 -19.33
N LEU A 69 -12.47 -8.90 -18.95
CA LEU A 69 -13.42 -9.35 -17.94
C LEU A 69 -12.76 -9.23 -16.56
N CYS A 70 -13.41 -8.53 -15.63
CA CYS A 70 -12.94 -8.42 -14.25
C CYS A 70 -13.99 -8.96 -13.30
N HIS A 71 -13.57 -9.84 -12.40
CA HIS A 71 -14.39 -10.40 -11.35
C HIS A 71 -13.94 -9.87 -9.99
N GLN A 72 -14.85 -9.22 -9.28
CA GLN A 72 -14.63 -8.77 -7.91
C GLN A 72 -14.87 -9.92 -6.93
N TYR A 73 -14.03 -10.02 -5.91
CA TYR A 73 -14.22 -10.99 -4.83
C TYR A 73 -15.27 -10.46 -3.85
N ASN A 74 -16.22 -11.31 -3.48
CA ASN A 74 -17.08 -11.07 -2.33
C ASN A 74 -16.42 -11.60 -1.06
N TYR A 75 -16.69 -10.96 0.07
CA TYR A 75 -16.13 -11.38 1.36
C TYR A 75 -16.48 -12.83 1.75
N ARG A 76 -17.61 -13.36 1.23
CA ARG A 76 -18.09 -14.73 1.48
C ARG A 76 -17.55 -15.77 0.49
N ASP A 77 -16.72 -15.37 -0.47
CA ASP A 77 -16.19 -16.28 -1.48
C ASP A 77 -15.17 -17.23 -0.84
N SER A 78 -15.56 -18.52 -0.74
CA SER A 78 -14.74 -19.56 -0.11
C SER A 78 -13.47 -19.89 -0.91
N PHE A 79 -13.49 -19.65 -2.23
CA PHE A 79 -12.35 -19.93 -3.11
C PHE A 79 -11.16 -18.97 -2.92
N VAL A 80 -11.38 -17.81 -2.30
CA VAL A 80 -10.31 -16.83 -2.04
C VAL A 80 -9.34 -17.43 -1.01
N PRO A 81 -8.04 -17.57 -1.31
CA PRO A 81 -7.10 -18.14 -0.35
C PRO A 81 -6.87 -17.23 0.86
N LEU A 82 -6.43 -17.84 1.96
CA LEU A 82 -6.18 -17.14 3.22
C LEU A 82 -5.19 -15.97 3.07
N TYR A 83 -4.13 -16.13 2.26
CA TYR A 83 -3.13 -15.08 2.08
C TYR A 83 -3.70 -13.82 1.43
N ILE A 84 -4.67 -13.96 0.51
CA ILE A 84 -5.36 -12.82 -0.11
C ILE A 84 -6.20 -12.11 0.95
N ARG A 85 -6.94 -12.85 1.79
CA ARG A 85 -7.73 -12.28 2.90
C ARG A 85 -6.84 -11.54 3.91
N ILE A 86 -5.71 -12.11 4.29
CA ILE A 86 -4.74 -11.44 5.17
C ILE A 86 -4.28 -10.13 4.53
N ASN A 87 -3.91 -10.15 3.25
CA ASN A 87 -3.50 -8.95 2.52
C ASN A 87 -4.62 -7.90 2.42
N GLN A 88 -5.89 -8.30 2.23
CA GLN A 88 -7.03 -7.37 2.26
C GLN A 88 -7.06 -6.58 3.57
N HIS A 89 -6.95 -7.27 4.71
CA HIS A 89 -6.95 -6.63 6.02
C HIS A 89 -5.70 -5.76 6.24
N LEU A 90 -4.50 -6.26 5.93
CA LEU A 90 -3.26 -5.51 6.10
C LEU A 90 -3.27 -4.19 5.31
N LEU A 91 -3.73 -4.24 4.06
CA LEU A 91 -3.80 -3.06 3.21
C LEU A 91 -4.84 -2.05 3.69
N LEU A 92 -6.02 -2.50 4.10
CA LEU A 92 -7.04 -1.61 4.65
C LEU A 92 -6.56 -0.95 5.94
N VAL A 93 -6.02 -1.72 6.87
CA VAL A 93 -5.48 -1.20 8.14
C VAL A 93 -4.34 -0.21 7.86
N SER A 94 -3.43 -0.53 6.95
CA SER A 94 -2.37 0.40 6.52
C SER A 94 -2.93 1.70 5.94
N SER A 95 -3.94 1.63 5.07
CA SER A 95 -4.60 2.81 4.50
C SER A 95 -5.27 3.67 5.56
N PHE A 96 -6.00 3.07 6.50
CA PHE A 96 -6.62 3.80 7.62
C PHE A 96 -5.57 4.46 8.51
N LEU A 97 -4.51 3.75 8.88
CA LEU A 97 -3.42 4.31 9.69
C LEU A 97 -2.72 5.46 8.97
N GLY A 98 -2.47 5.35 7.67
CA GLY A 98 -1.93 6.43 6.86
C GLY A 98 -2.86 7.66 6.80
N LEU A 99 -4.17 7.43 6.73
CA LEU A 99 -5.17 8.52 6.80
C LEU A 99 -5.15 9.22 8.17
N PHE A 100 -5.14 8.46 9.26
CA PHE A 100 -5.03 9.04 10.61
C PHE A 100 -3.68 9.75 10.82
N GLY A 101 -2.58 9.21 10.29
CA GLY A 101 -1.27 9.87 10.26
C GLY A 101 -1.33 11.22 9.53
N LYS A 102 -2.01 11.28 8.38
CA LYS A 102 -2.23 12.53 7.65
C LYS A 102 -3.07 13.54 8.46
N ILE A 103 -4.19 13.12 9.04
CA ILE A 103 -5.07 13.99 9.84
C ILE A 103 -4.32 14.56 11.04
N THR A 104 -3.60 13.71 11.78
CA THR A 104 -2.79 14.16 12.93
C THR A 104 -1.68 15.11 12.51
N THR A 105 -1.09 14.94 11.33
CA THR A 105 -0.12 15.90 10.75
C THR A 105 -0.76 17.25 10.45
N ILE A 106 -1.97 17.28 9.88
CA ILE A 106 -2.70 18.53 9.60
C ILE A 106 -2.99 19.28 10.90
N ILE A 107 -3.47 18.56 11.92
CA ILE A 107 -3.73 19.14 13.25
C ILE A 107 -2.43 19.69 13.86
N ALA A 108 -1.32 18.95 13.77
CA ALA A 108 -0.01 19.39 14.25
C ALA A 108 0.47 20.66 13.54
N LEU A 109 0.40 20.70 12.20
CA LEU A 109 0.75 21.87 11.39
C LEU A 109 -0.10 23.08 11.75
N SER A 110 -1.41 22.88 11.91
CA SER A 110 -2.36 23.94 12.29
C SER A 110 -2.05 24.50 13.68
N ASN A 111 -1.74 23.65 14.65
CA ASN A 111 -1.36 24.08 16.00
C ASN A 111 -0.03 24.84 16.01
N VAL A 112 0.94 24.44 15.18
CA VAL A 112 2.23 25.13 15.04
C VAL A 112 2.04 26.49 14.36
N SER A 113 1.25 26.56 13.28
CA SER A 113 1.01 27.80 12.54
C SER A 113 0.21 28.83 13.34
N MET A 114 -0.75 28.37 14.16
CA MET A 114 -1.48 29.23 15.10
C MET A 114 -0.70 29.57 16.38
N GLY A 115 0.56 29.13 16.52
CA GLY A 115 1.37 29.40 17.71
C GLY A 115 0.87 28.75 19.00
N ARG A 116 -0.04 27.77 18.91
CA ARG A 116 -0.61 27.05 20.08
C ARG A 116 0.36 26.05 20.70
N VAL A 117 1.43 25.68 20.00
CA VAL A 117 2.47 24.81 20.53
C VAL A 117 3.41 25.63 21.42
N ARG A 118 3.30 25.44 22.75
CA ARG A 118 4.21 26.07 23.72
C ARG A 118 5.65 25.63 23.41
N ARG A 119 6.60 26.57 23.31
CA ARG A 119 8.04 26.28 23.08
C ARG A 119 8.62 25.25 24.06
N ASN A 120 8.04 25.16 25.26
CA ASN A 120 8.43 24.26 26.35
C ASN A 120 7.65 22.93 26.38
N ALA A 121 6.80 22.63 25.40
CA ALA A 121 6.18 21.32 25.32
C ALA A 121 7.27 20.24 25.14
N THR A 122 7.29 19.26 26.06
CA THR A 122 8.20 18.11 26.01
C THR A 122 7.87 17.16 24.85
N CYS A 123 6.60 17.13 24.44
CA CYS A 123 6.09 16.23 23.41
C CYS A 123 6.21 16.83 22.00
N ASN A 124 6.67 16.02 21.04
CA ASN A 124 6.68 16.37 19.62
C ASN A 124 5.23 16.39 19.11
N PRO A 125 4.69 17.52 18.59
CA PRO A 125 3.33 17.54 18.04
C PRO A 125 3.15 16.58 16.84
N PHE A 126 4.24 16.18 16.18
CA PHE A 126 4.24 15.23 15.05
C PHE A 126 4.48 13.77 15.48
N SER A 127 4.67 13.49 16.77
CA SER A 127 5.02 12.14 17.26
C SER A 127 3.98 11.10 16.83
N LEU A 128 2.70 11.41 17.05
CA LEU A 128 1.60 10.49 16.76
C LEU A 128 1.52 10.16 15.27
N SER A 129 1.63 11.19 14.40
CA SER A 129 1.73 10.98 12.95
C SER A 129 2.91 10.09 12.58
N GLY A 130 4.08 10.35 13.17
CA GLY A 130 5.28 9.56 12.95
C GLY A 130 5.09 8.08 13.27
N ILE A 131 4.54 7.78 14.44
CA ILE A 131 4.25 6.40 14.89
C ILE A 131 3.24 5.75 13.95
N LEU A 132 2.13 6.42 13.63
CA LEU A 132 1.08 5.88 12.76
C LEU A 132 1.61 5.55 11.37
N ASN A 133 2.44 6.41 10.78
CA ASN A 133 3.05 6.19 9.48
C ASN A 133 4.04 5.01 9.48
N ILE A 134 4.82 4.83 10.55
CA ILE A 134 5.71 3.66 10.67
C ILE A 134 4.91 2.37 10.77
N ILE A 135 3.83 2.35 11.57
CA ILE A 135 2.96 1.16 11.68
C ILE A 135 2.27 0.88 10.32
N ALA A 136 1.79 1.91 9.64
CA ALA A 136 1.21 1.79 8.30
C ALA A 136 2.21 1.20 7.30
N SER A 137 3.46 1.67 7.31
CA SER A 137 4.55 1.11 6.50
C SER A 137 4.79 -0.36 6.80
N SER A 138 4.84 -0.76 8.08
CA SER A 138 5.06 -2.15 8.48
C SER A 138 3.97 -3.09 7.98
N PHE A 139 2.70 -2.72 8.09
CA PHE A 139 1.60 -3.53 7.55
C PHE A 139 1.61 -3.61 6.02
N LEU A 140 1.95 -2.51 5.34
CA LEU A 140 2.05 -2.50 3.89
C LEU A 140 3.20 -3.38 3.39
N TYR A 141 4.35 -3.31 4.07
CA TYR A 141 5.49 -4.18 3.80
C TYR A 141 5.16 -5.65 4.04
N LEU A 142 4.43 -5.96 5.12
CA LEU A 142 3.98 -7.32 5.40
C LEU A 142 3.04 -7.84 4.30
N ALA A 143 2.14 -7.01 3.78
CA ALA A 143 1.27 -7.38 2.67
C ALA A 143 2.07 -7.69 1.38
N VAL A 144 3.08 -6.87 1.08
CA VAL A 144 4.01 -7.11 -0.03
C VAL A 144 4.77 -8.43 0.18
N LEU A 145 5.27 -8.67 1.39
CA LEU A 145 6.02 -9.89 1.71
C LEU A 145 5.16 -11.15 1.55
N PHE A 146 3.94 -11.16 2.07
CA PHE A 146 3.02 -12.29 1.87
C PHE A 146 2.71 -12.52 0.39
N ASN A 147 2.49 -11.45 -0.38
CA ASN A 147 2.26 -11.58 -1.82
C ASN A 147 3.51 -12.09 -2.56
N TYR A 148 4.69 -11.64 -2.16
CA TYR A 148 5.95 -12.10 -2.73
C TYR A 148 6.19 -13.59 -2.45
N ILE A 149 5.92 -14.05 -1.21
CA ILE A 149 5.98 -15.47 -0.85
C ILE A 149 4.99 -16.29 -1.70
N ALA A 150 3.77 -15.77 -1.93
CA ALA A 150 2.79 -16.43 -2.79
C ALA A 150 3.30 -16.58 -4.24
N ILE A 151 4.00 -15.58 -4.77
CA ILE A 151 4.61 -15.64 -6.11
C ILE A 151 5.74 -16.67 -6.15
N VAL A 152 6.68 -16.62 -5.20
CA VAL A 152 7.84 -17.53 -5.17
C VAL A 152 7.42 -18.98 -4.98
N ARG A 153 6.39 -19.22 -4.15
CA ARG A 153 5.85 -20.57 -3.89
C ARG A 153 4.79 -21.01 -4.90
N LYS A 154 4.51 -20.21 -5.94
CA LYS A 154 3.48 -20.46 -6.95
C LYS A 154 2.12 -20.85 -6.35
N TRP A 155 1.70 -20.13 -5.31
CA TRP A 155 0.41 -20.39 -4.66
C TRP A 155 -0.74 -20.06 -5.62
N GLY A 156 -1.52 -21.10 -5.93
CA GLY A 156 -2.70 -21.00 -6.76
C GLY A 156 -3.92 -20.39 -6.04
N VAL A 157 -4.97 -20.18 -6.83
CA VAL A 157 -6.31 -19.77 -6.40
C VAL A 157 -7.27 -20.67 -7.15
N ALA A 158 -8.11 -21.42 -6.44
CA ALA A 158 -9.07 -22.34 -7.05
C ALA A 158 -10.28 -21.58 -7.59
N PHE A 159 -10.08 -20.78 -8.64
CA PHE A 159 -11.15 -19.95 -9.22
C PHE A 159 -12.35 -20.80 -9.65
N PRO A 160 -13.58 -20.27 -9.52
CA PRO A 160 -14.76 -20.92 -10.06
C PRO A 160 -14.65 -21.14 -11.57
N PRO A 161 -15.27 -22.20 -12.14
CA PRO A 161 -15.24 -22.46 -13.57
C PRO A 161 -15.70 -21.28 -14.44
N SER A 162 -16.62 -20.45 -13.92
CA SER A 162 -17.13 -19.26 -14.63
C SER A 162 -16.08 -18.19 -14.92
N PHE A 163 -14.91 -18.25 -14.26
CA PHE A 163 -13.82 -17.31 -14.50
C PHE A 163 -12.96 -17.75 -15.69
N HIS A 164 -13.08 -18.99 -16.19
CA HIS A 164 -12.21 -19.52 -17.27
C HIS A 164 -10.71 -19.33 -16.97
N MET A 165 -10.32 -19.52 -15.71
CA MET A 165 -8.96 -19.32 -15.22
C MET A 165 -8.45 -20.60 -14.56
N PRO A 166 -7.22 -21.04 -14.83
CA PRO A 166 -6.65 -22.22 -14.18
C PRO A 166 -6.41 -21.95 -12.69
N SER A 167 -6.32 -23.04 -11.91
CA SER A 167 -6.05 -22.94 -10.48
C SER A 167 -4.62 -22.48 -10.17
N HIS A 168 -3.68 -22.71 -11.08
CA HIS A 168 -2.27 -22.33 -10.96
C HIS A 168 -1.77 -21.71 -12.26
N PRO A 169 -0.88 -20.70 -12.20
CA PRO A 169 -0.23 -20.16 -13.38
C PRO A 169 1.00 -20.99 -13.80
N ASP A 170 1.33 -20.98 -15.08
CA ASP A 170 2.60 -21.53 -15.58
C ASP A 170 3.77 -20.64 -15.11
N ILE A 171 3.59 -19.33 -15.31
CA ILE A 171 4.53 -18.28 -14.91
C ILE A 171 3.79 -17.20 -14.14
N GLN A 172 4.33 -16.85 -12.97
CA GLN A 172 3.81 -15.80 -12.11
C GLN A 172 4.86 -14.71 -11.92
N LYS A 173 4.47 -13.46 -12.12
CA LYS A 173 5.35 -12.29 -12.00
C LYS A 173 4.76 -11.25 -11.06
N MET A 174 5.63 -10.43 -10.50
CA MET A 174 5.24 -9.23 -9.75
C MET A 174 4.52 -8.27 -10.69
N GLY A 175 3.37 -7.75 -10.25
CA GLY A 175 2.67 -6.70 -10.97
C GLY A 175 2.98 -5.29 -10.46
N SER A 176 2.55 -4.29 -11.23
CA SER A 176 2.77 -2.86 -10.95
C SER A 176 2.14 -2.38 -9.63
N ALA A 177 1.00 -2.94 -9.21
CA ALA A 177 0.35 -2.56 -7.96
C ALA A 177 1.25 -2.88 -6.75
N MET A 178 1.98 -4.00 -6.82
CA MET A 178 2.95 -4.35 -5.77
C MET A 178 4.13 -3.36 -5.75
N ALA A 179 4.57 -2.86 -6.92
CA ALA A 179 5.61 -1.84 -6.99
C ALA A 179 5.14 -0.51 -6.35
N LEU A 180 3.90 -0.09 -6.64
CA LEU A 180 3.30 1.09 -5.99
C LEU A 180 3.18 0.91 -4.47
N ALA A 181 2.82 -0.29 -4.01
CA ALA A 181 2.77 -0.59 -2.57
C ALA A 181 4.16 -0.51 -1.91
N ILE A 182 5.23 -0.95 -2.58
CA ILE A 182 6.61 -0.81 -2.09
C ILE A 182 7.01 0.66 -1.99
N ILE A 183 6.75 1.45 -3.02
CA ILE A 183 7.06 2.89 -3.02
C ILE A 183 6.29 3.60 -1.90
N ALA A 184 5.00 3.27 -1.75
CA ALA A 184 4.17 3.78 -0.66
C ALA A 184 4.72 3.42 0.72
N ALA A 185 5.18 2.18 0.92
CA ALA A 185 5.77 1.75 2.20
C ALA A 185 7.05 2.56 2.52
N VAL A 186 7.94 2.74 1.54
CA VAL A 186 9.15 3.56 1.70
C VAL A 186 8.79 5.00 2.05
N PHE A 187 7.81 5.60 1.39
CA PHE A 187 7.39 6.97 1.69
C PHE A 187 6.71 7.11 3.05
N PHE A 188 5.91 6.14 3.48
CA PHE A 188 5.38 6.11 4.85
C PHE A 188 6.51 6.03 5.88
N LEU A 189 7.51 5.17 5.66
CA LEU A 189 8.64 5.03 6.56
C LEU A 189 9.49 6.32 6.64
N LEU A 190 9.81 6.91 5.49
CA LEU A 190 10.52 8.18 5.42
C LEU A 190 9.72 9.29 6.11
N SER A 191 8.42 9.40 5.82
CA SER A 191 7.58 10.37 6.50
C SER A 191 7.54 10.14 8.01
N GLY A 192 7.46 8.89 8.45
CA GLY A 192 7.41 8.52 9.86
C GLY A 192 8.68 8.96 10.60
N THR A 193 9.85 8.65 10.03
CA THR A 193 11.15 9.04 10.59
C THR A 193 11.35 10.56 10.60
N ILE A 194 10.91 11.26 9.55
CA ILE A 194 10.89 12.74 9.49
C ILE A 194 10.01 13.32 10.60
N CYS A 195 8.78 12.83 10.76
CA CYS A 195 7.86 13.32 11.77
C CYS A 195 8.34 13.03 13.20
N LEU A 196 9.04 11.92 13.45
CA LEU A 196 9.59 11.62 14.77
C LEU A 196 10.84 12.46 15.11
N SER A 197 11.71 12.71 14.14
CA SER A 197 12.97 13.42 14.36
C SER A 197 12.85 14.93 14.55
N SER A 198 11.65 15.52 14.37
CA SER A 198 11.44 16.98 14.52
C SER A 198 11.71 17.54 15.93
N ASN A 199 11.96 16.71 16.94
CA ASN A 199 12.39 17.12 18.28
C ASN A 199 13.90 16.95 18.57
N LEU A 200 14.68 16.20 17.77
CA LEU A 200 16.07 15.88 18.11
C LEU A 200 17.04 17.08 18.00
N GLY A 201 16.59 18.20 17.43
CA GLY A 201 17.38 19.44 17.36
C GLY A 201 17.49 20.22 18.68
N LYS A 202 16.83 19.80 19.76
CA LYS A 202 17.11 20.30 21.11
C LYS A 202 18.20 19.45 21.76
N SER A 203 19.43 19.50 21.25
CA SER A 203 20.56 19.19 22.12
C SER A 203 20.55 20.26 23.22
N PRO A 204 20.49 19.90 24.52
CA PRO A 204 20.66 20.86 25.60
C PRO A 204 22.12 21.29 25.63
N HIS A 205 22.53 22.15 24.69
CA HIS A 205 23.82 22.82 24.81
C HIS A 205 23.72 23.86 25.92
N SER A 206 24.53 23.63 26.95
CA SER A 206 24.91 24.51 28.04
C SER A 206 23.80 24.83 29.05
N LYS A 207 23.68 23.95 30.06
CA LYS A 207 23.64 24.46 31.42
C LYS A 207 25.09 24.69 31.84
N ILE A 208 25.42 25.97 32.01
CA ILE A 208 26.52 26.54 32.83
C ILE A 208 27.91 26.32 32.25
#